data_AF-A0A955IG68-F1
#
_entry.id   AF-A0A955IG68-F1
#
_cell.length_a   1.000
_cell.length_b   1.000
_cell.length_c   1.000
_cell.angle_alpha   90.00
_cell.angle_beta   90.00
_cell.angle_gamma   90.00
#
_symmetry.space_group_name_H-M   'P 1'
#
loop_
_entity.id
_entity.type
_entity.pdbx_description
1 polymer ?
#
loop_
_entity_poly.entity_id
_entity_poly.type
_entity_poly.pdbx_seq_one_letter_code
_entity_poly.pdbx_strand_id
1 'polypeptide(L)'
;QGPIGWTPLQAANAYATMARSGAIRDATVIMNDDRSSLRERSGDMNLDPQAVTLALEGLRDSIEKPYGTGNHITYEDGHTEPIVTAQGVIAWAKTGTAQAPGKRFDTNGDGMPDTDVNGLDHAWFVGLVGSAAERRPRYAIAVVLEYGGSGGRVAGPVANQIILALQDLGYLPRPDAAPSGGKGAAR
;
A
#
# COMPACT_ATOMS: atom_id res chain seq x y z
N GLN A 1 19.26 -0.04 4.19
CA GLN A 1 19.89 -1.26 3.62
C GLN A 1 20.28 -0.99 2.18
N GLY A 2 21.49 -1.41 1.77
CA GLY A 2 21.97 -1.44 0.37
C GLY A 2 22.05 -0.09 -0.36
N PRO A 3 22.60 -0.04 -1.58
CA PRO A 3 22.67 1.17 -2.40
C PRO A 3 21.37 1.45 -3.20
N ILE A 4 20.30 0.70 -2.95
CA ILE A 4 19.06 0.78 -3.73
C ILE A 4 18.14 1.83 -3.11
N GLY A 5 17.81 2.86 -3.89
CA GLY A 5 16.75 3.82 -3.58
C GLY A 5 15.46 3.49 -4.35
N TRP A 6 14.30 3.72 -3.71
CA TRP A 6 13.00 3.49 -4.32
C TRP A 6 12.02 4.59 -3.94
N THR A 7 11.37 5.21 -4.93
CA THR A 7 10.31 6.20 -4.68
C THR A 7 8.96 5.50 -4.39
N PRO A 8 8.05 6.13 -3.62
CA PRO A 8 6.71 5.58 -3.40
C PRO A 8 5.94 5.29 -4.69
N LEU A 9 6.10 6.14 -5.72
CA LEU A 9 5.45 5.94 -7.02
C LEU A 9 5.97 4.69 -7.73
N GLN A 10 7.28 4.45 -7.70
CA GLN A 10 7.87 3.24 -8.26
C GLN A 10 7.43 1.99 -7.48
N ALA A 11 7.29 2.07 -6.16
CA ALA A 11 6.80 0.98 -5.33
C ALA A 11 5.35 0.61 -5.64
N ALA A 12 4.45 1.61 -5.68
CA ALA A 12 3.06 1.42 -6.07
C ALA A 12 2.94 0.83 -7.48
N ASN A 13 3.71 1.34 -8.45
CA ASN A 13 3.61 0.86 -9.82
C ASN A 13 4.19 -0.56 -10.01
N ALA A 14 5.20 -0.95 -9.23
CA ALA A 14 5.70 -2.32 -9.25
C ALA A 14 4.63 -3.31 -8.76
N TYR A 15 3.95 -2.99 -7.66
CA TYR A 15 2.83 -3.79 -7.16
C TYR A 15 1.69 -3.84 -8.18
N ALA A 16 1.36 -2.69 -8.79
CA ALA A 16 0.34 -2.64 -9.83
C ALA A 16 0.73 -3.46 -11.08
N THR A 17 2.02 -3.53 -11.43
CA THR A 17 2.52 -4.36 -12.54
C THR A 17 2.41 -5.85 -12.22
N MET A 18 2.74 -6.25 -10.98
CA MET A 18 2.53 -7.62 -10.51
C MET A 18 1.04 -8.00 -10.55
N ALA A 19 0.14 -7.11 -10.11
CA ALA A 19 -1.31 -7.32 -10.15
C ALA A 19 -1.87 -7.46 -11.57
N ARG A 20 -1.16 -6.92 -12.57
CA ARG A 20 -1.46 -7.08 -14.00
C ARG A 20 -0.68 -8.23 -14.65
N SER A 21 -0.17 -9.17 -13.84
CA SER A 21 0.60 -10.33 -14.29
C SER A 21 1.82 -9.98 -15.14
N GLY A 22 2.45 -8.83 -14.89
CA GLY A 22 3.66 -8.40 -15.63
C GLY A 22 3.41 -7.38 -16.73
N ALA A 23 2.15 -7.01 -17.02
CA ALA A 23 1.87 -5.98 -18.01
C ALA A 23 2.34 -4.60 -17.52
N ILE A 24 3.32 -4.06 -18.24
CA ILE A 24 3.97 -2.78 -17.93
C ILE A 24 3.03 -1.64 -18.36
N ARG A 25 2.75 -0.76 -17.41
CA ARG A 25 2.08 0.53 -17.65
C ARG A 25 2.74 1.58 -16.77
N ASP A 26 3.02 2.74 -17.34
CA ASP A 26 3.56 3.85 -16.57
C ASP A 26 2.45 4.51 -15.74
N ALA A 27 2.82 4.93 -14.53
CA ALA A 27 1.94 5.73 -13.69
C ALA A 27 1.90 7.17 -14.23
N THR A 28 0.71 7.74 -14.32
CA THR A 28 0.48 9.09 -14.86
C THR A 28 -0.42 9.90 -13.94
N VAL A 29 -0.29 11.22 -13.99
CA VAL A 29 -1.18 12.17 -13.32
C VAL A 29 -2.07 12.91 -14.34
N ILE A 30 -1.73 12.86 -15.62
CA ILE A 30 -2.42 13.58 -16.70
C ILE A 30 -3.58 12.71 -17.21
N MET A 31 -4.82 13.21 -17.07
CA MET A 31 -6.04 12.48 -17.43
C MET A 31 -6.50 12.72 -18.89
N ASN A 32 -6.27 13.91 -19.48
CA ASN A 32 -6.84 14.27 -20.81
C ASN A 32 -5.80 14.77 -21.83
N ASP A 33 -5.94 14.22 -23.05
CA ASP A 33 -5.69 14.74 -24.42
C ASP A 33 -4.33 15.34 -24.79
N ASP A 34 -3.30 14.50 -24.82
CA ASP A 34 -2.58 14.11 -26.05
C ASP A 34 -1.41 13.20 -25.62
N ARG A 35 -1.73 11.94 -25.33
CA ARG A 35 -0.72 10.98 -24.88
C ARG A 35 0.13 10.46 -26.04
N SER A 36 -0.18 10.85 -27.28
CA SER A 36 0.56 10.40 -28.46
C SER A 36 2.02 10.86 -28.44
N SER A 37 2.30 12.00 -27.79
CA SER A 37 3.65 12.53 -27.60
C SER A 37 4.37 12.01 -26.35
N LEU A 38 3.66 11.35 -25.43
CA LEU A 38 4.26 10.74 -24.24
C LEU A 38 4.79 9.36 -24.60
N ARG A 39 6.10 9.16 -24.47
CA ARG A 39 6.71 7.82 -24.57
C ARG A 39 6.37 7.03 -23.31
N GLU A 40 5.22 6.38 -23.32
CA GLU A 40 4.85 5.42 -22.28
C GLU A 40 5.57 4.10 -22.52
N ARG A 41 6.17 3.55 -21.46
CA ARG A 41 6.68 2.18 -21.51
C ARG A 41 5.48 1.24 -21.57
N SER A 42 5.48 0.43 -22.62
CA SER A 42 4.56 -0.68 -22.80
C SER A 42 5.33 -1.97 -22.96
N GLY A 43 4.76 -3.08 -22.53
CA GLY A 43 5.36 -4.40 -22.68
C GLY A 43 4.84 -5.37 -21.63
N ASP A 44 5.43 -6.56 -21.63
CA ASP A 44 5.14 -7.60 -20.67
C ASP A 44 6.46 -8.12 -20.10
N MET A 45 6.53 -8.26 -18.78
CA MET A 45 7.68 -8.85 -18.10
C MET A 45 7.71 -10.38 -18.24
N ASN A 46 6.66 -10.99 -18.80
CA ASN A 46 6.43 -12.43 -18.92
C ASN A 46 6.60 -13.14 -17.58
N LEU A 47 5.98 -12.57 -16.53
CA LEU A 47 6.03 -13.17 -15.21
C LEU A 47 5.30 -14.52 -15.22
N ASP A 48 5.86 -15.51 -14.55
CA ASP A 48 5.19 -16.79 -14.34
C ASP A 48 3.86 -16.57 -13.58
N PRO A 49 2.70 -16.93 -14.17
CA PRO A 49 1.40 -16.76 -13.53
C PRO A 49 1.29 -17.48 -12.18
N GLN A 50 1.98 -18.61 -12.00
CA GLN A 50 1.99 -19.33 -10.72
C GLN A 50 2.77 -18.54 -9.67
N ALA A 51 3.93 -18.00 -10.03
CA ALA A 51 4.71 -17.15 -9.13
C ALA A 51 3.96 -15.88 -8.73
N VAL A 52 3.24 -15.24 -9.67
CA VAL A 52 2.38 -14.08 -9.38
C VAL A 52 1.26 -14.45 -8.40
N THR A 53 0.60 -15.59 -8.62
CA THR A 53 -0.47 -16.07 -7.73
C THR A 53 0.05 -16.31 -6.33
N LEU A 54 1.17 -17.02 -6.18
CA LEU A 54 1.81 -17.29 -4.89
C LEU A 54 2.27 -16.01 -4.19
N ALA A 55 2.81 -15.04 -4.94
CA ALA A 55 3.22 -13.75 -4.39
C ALA A 55 2.00 -12.97 -3.85
N LEU A 56 0.90 -12.92 -4.61
CA LEU A 56 -0.33 -12.29 -4.15
C LEU A 56 -0.90 -13.03 -2.92
N GLU A 57 -0.95 -14.35 -2.91
CA GLU A 57 -1.37 -15.12 -1.73
C GLU A 57 -0.52 -14.81 -0.50
N GLY A 58 0.81 -14.76 -0.64
CA GLY A 58 1.71 -14.38 0.45
C GLY A 58 1.48 -12.94 0.95
N LEU A 59 1.22 -11.99 0.04
CA LEU A 59 0.87 -10.62 0.39
C LEU A 59 -0.47 -10.54 1.13
N ARG A 60 -1.45 -11.38 0.77
CA ARG A 60 -2.71 -11.49 1.48
C ARG A 60 -2.50 -12.07 2.88
N ASP A 61 -1.71 -13.13 2.98
CA ASP A 61 -1.41 -13.80 4.24
C ASP A 61 -0.65 -12.89 5.21
N SER A 62 0.23 -12.00 4.69
CA SER A 62 0.90 -10.99 5.50
C SER A 62 -0.07 -10.04 6.22
N ILE A 63 -1.32 -9.94 5.77
CA ILE A 63 -2.38 -9.11 6.36
C ILE A 63 -3.44 -9.96 7.08
N GLU A 64 -3.82 -11.12 6.54
CA GLU A 64 -4.93 -11.90 7.11
C GLU A 64 -4.49 -12.89 8.19
N LYS A 65 -3.24 -13.38 8.16
CA LYS A 65 -2.79 -14.44 9.06
C LYS A 65 -2.26 -13.86 10.37
N PRO A 66 -2.47 -14.52 11.52
CA PRO A 66 -1.99 -14.04 12.82
C PRO A 66 -0.47 -13.82 12.90
N TYR A 67 0.31 -14.55 12.10
CA TYR A 67 1.76 -14.40 11.98
C TYR A 67 2.21 -13.32 10.97
N GLY A 68 1.26 -12.68 10.28
CA GLY A 68 1.52 -11.67 9.28
C GLY A 68 1.97 -10.36 9.92
N THR A 69 3.06 -9.78 9.43
CA THR A 69 3.62 -8.52 9.95
C THR A 69 2.73 -7.30 9.74
N GLY A 70 1.70 -7.42 8.89
CA GLY A 70 0.69 -6.39 8.66
C GLY A 70 -0.70 -6.83 9.12
N ASN A 71 -0.80 -7.85 9.98
CA ASN A 71 -2.08 -8.35 10.46
C ASN A 71 -2.67 -7.46 11.54
N HIS A 72 -1.92 -7.19 12.60
CA HIS A 72 -2.39 -6.42 13.75
C HIS A 72 -1.31 -5.50 14.31
N ILE A 73 -1.76 -4.51 15.08
CA ILE A 73 -0.94 -3.74 16.00
C ILE A 73 -1.13 -4.33 17.38
N THR A 74 -0.04 -4.47 18.13
CA THR A 74 -0.06 -4.80 19.56
C THR A 74 0.22 -3.53 20.36
N TYR A 75 -0.68 -3.19 21.26
CA TYR A 75 -0.56 -2.06 22.19
C TYR A 75 0.23 -2.48 23.44
N GLU A 76 0.65 -1.50 24.24
CA GLU A 76 1.47 -1.75 25.44
C GLU A 76 0.75 -2.58 26.51
N ASP A 77 -0.59 -2.51 26.54
CA ASP A 77 -1.45 -3.30 27.43
C ASP A 77 -1.73 -4.72 26.91
N GLY A 78 -1.16 -5.09 25.76
CA GLY A 78 -1.33 -6.40 25.13
C GLY A 78 -2.58 -6.52 24.25
N HIS A 79 -3.42 -5.48 24.15
CA HIS A 79 -4.53 -5.45 23.21
C HIS A 79 -4.02 -5.54 21.76
N THR A 80 -4.81 -6.14 20.87
CA THR A 80 -4.50 -6.20 19.44
C THR A 80 -5.63 -5.71 18.57
N GLU A 81 -5.30 -4.94 17.54
CA GLU A 81 -6.25 -4.47 16.53
C GLU A 81 -5.76 -4.81 15.13
N PRO A 82 -6.63 -5.27 14.21
CA PRO A 82 -6.28 -5.45 12.83
C PRO A 82 -5.78 -4.14 12.21
N ILE A 83 -4.69 -4.18 11.44
CA ILE A 83 -4.16 -2.99 10.75
C ILE A 83 -5.15 -2.51 9.69
N VAL A 84 -5.73 -3.42 8.92
CA VAL A 84 -6.77 -3.12 7.93
C VAL A 84 -8.12 -3.53 8.49
N THR A 85 -9.00 -2.55 8.70
CA THR A 85 -10.33 -2.76 9.31
C THR A 85 -11.48 -2.61 8.31
N ALA A 86 -11.18 -2.20 7.07
CA ALA A 86 -12.15 -2.00 6.00
C ALA A 86 -12.91 -3.29 5.64
N GLN A 87 -14.22 -3.33 5.90
CA GLN A 87 -15.07 -4.47 5.56
C GLN A 87 -15.39 -4.54 4.06
N GLY A 88 -15.58 -5.74 3.52
CA GLY A 88 -15.89 -5.93 2.09
C GLY A 88 -14.70 -5.67 1.14
N VAL A 89 -13.51 -5.44 1.69
CA VAL A 89 -12.26 -5.19 0.96
C VAL A 89 -11.26 -6.31 1.25
N ILE A 90 -10.48 -6.69 0.25
CA ILE A 90 -9.28 -7.53 0.41
C ILE A 90 -8.05 -6.65 0.22
N ALA A 91 -7.06 -6.79 1.10
CA ALA A 91 -5.75 -6.16 0.98
C ALA A 91 -4.66 -7.22 0.76
N TRP A 92 -3.79 -6.97 -0.21
CA TRP A 92 -2.58 -7.73 -0.49
C TRP A 92 -1.39 -6.81 -0.26
N ALA A 93 -0.73 -6.90 0.89
CA ALA A 93 0.23 -5.87 1.26
C ALA A 93 1.42 -6.39 2.07
N LYS A 94 2.50 -5.60 2.05
CA LYS A 94 3.69 -5.85 2.84
C LYS A 94 4.11 -4.60 3.59
N THR A 95 4.49 -4.81 4.84
CA THR A 95 5.11 -3.80 5.70
C THR A 95 6.63 -3.86 5.55
N GLY A 96 7.29 -2.71 5.68
CA GLY A 96 8.74 -2.59 5.65
C GLY A 96 9.24 -1.57 6.67
N THR A 97 10.49 -1.75 7.10
CA THR A 97 11.22 -0.83 7.96
C THR A 97 12.57 -0.59 7.30
N ALA A 98 12.89 0.66 6.96
CA ALA A 98 14.11 1.01 6.25
C ALA A 98 14.98 1.94 7.10
N GLN A 99 16.19 1.51 7.43
CA GLN A 99 17.17 2.31 8.17
C GLN A 99 17.38 3.67 7.51
N ALA A 100 17.17 4.72 8.30
CA ALA A 100 17.32 6.11 7.89
C ALA A 100 18.67 6.68 8.38
N PRO A 101 19.21 7.70 7.69
CA PRO A 101 20.33 8.48 8.20
C PRO A 101 19.99 9.13 9.54
N GLY A 102 21.00 9.44 10.36
CA GLY A 102 20.80 10.21 11.58
C GLY A 102 20.16 11.58 11.29
N LYS A 103 19.31 12.05 12.20
CA LYS A 103 18.65 13.36 12.10
C LYS A 103 19.13 14.27 13.21
N ARG A 104 19.54 15.48 12.84
CA ARG A 104 19.95 16.52 13.78
C ARG A 104 18.75 17.39 14.13
N PHE A 105 18.57 17.68 15.41
CA PHE A 105 17.51 18.51 15.93
C PHE A 105 18.11 19.68 16.68
N ASP A 106 17.48 20.84 16.55
CA ASP A 106 17.67 21.98 17.43
C ASP A 106 16.57 21.90 18.49
N THR A 107 16.94 21.45 19.69
CA THR A 107 16.00 21.27 20.80
C THR A 107 15.82 22.53 21.64
N ASN A 108 16.72 23.51 21.49
CA ASN A 108 16.73 24.73 22.29
C ASN A 108 16.22 25.97 21.52
N GLY A 109 16.04 25.86 20.19
CA GLY A 109 15.50 26.88 19.29
C GLY A 109 16.49 27.98 18.89
N ASP A 110 17.80 27.80 19.09
CA ASP A 110 18.84 28.78 18.78
C ASP A 110 19.28 28.80 17.30
N GLY A 111 18.69 27.92 16.48
CA GLY A 111 18.99 27.76 15.06
C GLY A 111 20.17 26.83 14.78
N MET A 112 20.82 26.29 15.82
CA MET A 112 21.91 25.33 15.72
C MET A 112 21.48 23.95 16.23
N PRO A 113 21.70 22.87 15.47
CA PRO A 113 21.40 21.53 15.96
C PRO A 113 22.29 21.16 17.15
N ASP A 114 21.66 20.81 18.27
CA ASP A 114 22.30 20.42 19.53
C ASP A 114 22.12 18.93 19.87
N THR A 115 21.25 18.23 19.14
CA THR A 115 20.93 16.82 19.37
C THR A 115 21.04 16.01 18.09
N ASP A 116 21.81 14.92 18.12
CA ASP A 116 21.91 13.96 17.01
C ASP A 116 21.20 12.65 17.37
N VAL A 117 20.15 12.31 16.62
CA VAL A 117 19.40 11.06 16.81
C VAL A 117 19.75 10.09 15.69
N ASN A 118 20.30 8.94 16.07
CA ASN A 118 20.70 7.87 15.17
C ASN A 118 19.79 6.64 15.34
N GLY A 119 19.91 5.66 14.44
CA GLY A 119 19.12 4.42 14.51
C GLY A 119 17.64 4.63 14.22
N LEU A 120 17.30 5.69 13.49
CA LEU A 120 15.93 5.94 13.05
C LEU A 120 15.61 5.08 11.83
N ASP A 121 14.34 4.75 11.66
CA ASP A 121 13.85 4.01 10.49
C ASP A 121 12.69 4.75 9.81
N HIS A 122 12.58 4.61 8.50
CA HIS A 122 11.38 4.92 7.74
C HIS A 122 10.40 3.76 7.80
N ALA A 123 9.12 4.08 8.05
CA ALA A 123 8.04 3.12 8.06
C ALA A 123 7.43 3.01 6.66
N TRP A 124 7.30 1.80 6.14
CA TRP A 124 6.73 1.51 4.82
C TRP A 124 5.51 0.59 4.90
N PHE A 125 4.52 0.89 4.06
CA PHE A 125 3.44 -0.01 3.70
C PHE A 125 3.22 0.09 2.19
N VAL A 126 3.26 -1.03 1.49
CA VAL A 126 2.92 -1.08 0.06
C VAL A 126 1.94 -2.22 -0.16
N GLY A 127 0.84 -1.94 -0.84
CA GLY A 127 -0.21 -2.90 -0.98
C GLY A 127 -1.14 -2.65 -2.15
N LEU A 128 -1.88 -3.69 -2.48
CA LEU A 128 -2.99 -3.67 -3.42
C LEU A 128 -4.28 -3.84 -2.65
N VAL A 129 -5.34 -3.21 -3.10
CA VAL A 129 -6.67 -3.34 -2.49
C VAL A 129 -7.76 -3.49 -3.54
N GLY A 130 -8.83 -4.20 -3.20
CA GLY A 130 -9.94 -4.46 -4.10
C GLY A 130 -11.16 -5.03 -3.38
N SER A 131 -12.26 -5.15 -4.11
CA SER A 131 -13.51 -5.70 -3.58
C SER A 131 -13.37 -7.18 -3.22
N ALA A 132 -13.87 -7.56 -2.05
CA ALA A 132 -13.95 -8.96 -1.64
C ALA A 132 -14.89 -9.80 -2.50
N ALA A 133 -15.89 -9.16 -3.14
CA ALA A 133 -16.78 -9.82 -4.08
C ALA A 133 -16.08 -10.10 -5.42
N GLU A 134 -15.27 -9.15 -5.91
CA GLU A 134 -14.55 -9.31 -7.18
C GLU A 134 -13.25 -10.14 -7.04
N ARG A 135 -12.70 -10.25 -5.83
CA ARG A 135 -11.47 -10.99 -5.50
C ARG A 135 -10.27 -10.64 -6.39
N ARG A 136 -10.16 -9.38 -6.79
CA ARG A 136 -9.04 -8.88 -7.60
C ARG A 136 -8.57 -7.50 -7.14
N PRO A 137 -7.26 -7.20 -7.19
CA PRO A 137 -6.72 -5.85 -7.02
C PRO A 137 -7.38 -4.82 -7.95
N ARG A 138 -7.64 -3.62 -7.42
CA ARG A 138 -8.11 -2.47 -8.20
C ARG A 138 -7.26 -1.23 -7.99
N TYR A 139 -6.72 -1.04 -6.80
CA TYR A 139 -5.88 0.11 -6.44
C TYR A 139 -4.56 -0.35 -5.83
N ALA A 140 -3.49 0.40 -6.09
CA ALA A 140 -2.19 0.23 -5.43
C ALA A 140 -1.94 1.43 -4.51
N ILE A 141 -1.50 1.16 -3.30
CA ILE A 141 -1.24 2.14 -2.24
C ILE A 141 0.21 1.96 -1.78
N ALA A 142 0.97 3.05 -1.74
CA ALA A 142 2.29 3.10 -1.13
C ALA A 142 2.33 4.25 -0.13
N VAL A 143 2.69 3.93 1.11
CA VAL A 143 2.82 4.87 2.21
C VAL A 143 4.23 4.76 2.76
N VAL A 144 4.90 5.91 2.88
CA VAL A 144 6.17 6.05 3.60
C VAL A 144 6.01 7.13 4.65
N LEU A 145 6.46 6.84 5.88
CA LEU A 145 6.64 7.86 6.90
C LEU A 145 8.13 7.96 7.23
N GLU A 146 8.69 9.12 6.94
CA GLU A 146 10.06 9.43 7.29
C GLU A 146 10.23 9.39 8.80
N TYR A 147 11.31 8.75 9.24
CA TYR A 147 11.62 8.51 10.65
C TYR A 147 10.46 7.90 11.47
N GLY A 148 9.51 7.21 10.79
CA GLY A 148 8.30 6.65 11.38
C GLY A 148 8.47 5.31 12.09
N GLY A 149 9.67 4.71 12.08
CA GLY A 149 9.91 3.44 12.74
C GLY A 149 9.25 2.26 12.00
N SER A 150 8.39 1.52 12.71
CA SER A 150 7.80 0.26 12.24
C SER A 150 6.73 0.46 11.15
N GLY A 151 6.91 -0.17 9.98
CA GLY A 151 5.95 -0.16 8.88
C GLY A 151 4.54 -0.63 9.28
N GLY A 152 4.43 -1.72 10.03
CA GLY A 152 3.13 -2.27 10.46
C GLY A 152 2.41 -1.39 11.47
N ARG A 153 3.15 -0.83 12.44
CA ARG A 153 2.58 0.00 13.51
C ARG A 153 2.23 1.42 13.05
N VAL A 154 2.93 1.94 12.03
CA VAL A 154 2.84 3.36 11.67
C VAL A 154 2.32 3.58 10.26
N ALA A 155 2.93 2.96 9.24
CA ALA A 155 2.46 3.12 7.86
C ALA A 155 1.18 2.33 7.55
N GLY A 156 0.98 1.18 8.21
CA GLY A 156 -0.22 0.35 8.10
C GLY A 156 -1.52 1.10 8.42
N PRO A 157 -1.66 1.74 9.60
CA PRO A 157 -2.85 2.52 9.94
C PRO A 157 -3.16 3.65 8.98
N VAL A 158 -2.12 4.35 8.48
CA VAL A 158 -2.29 5.40 7.48
C VAL A 158 -2.84 4.81 6.17
N ALA A 159 -2.32 3.66 5.74
CA ALA A 159 -2.86 2.96 4.58
C ALA A 159 -4.33 2.55 4.80
N ASN A 160 -4.70 2.09 6.00
CA ASN A 160 -6.09 1.79 6.33
C ASN A 160 -7.01 3.02 6.20
N GLN A 161 -6.56 4.20 6.65
CA GLN A 161 -7.34 5.44 6.45
C GLN A 161 -7.55 5.78 4.98
N ILE A 162 -6.55 5.52 4.12
CA ILE A 162 -6.70 5.69 2.66
C ILE A 162 -7.75 4.70 2.11
N ILE A 163 -7.74 3.45 2.58
CA ILE A 163 -8.72 2.43 2.16
C ILE A 163 -10.14 2.83 2.57
N LEU A 164 -10.32 3.28 3.81
CA LEU A 164 -11.60 3.78 4.30
C LEU A 164 -12.07 5.00 3.49
N ALA A 165 -11.18 5.94 3.18
CA ALA A 165 -11.50 7.08 2.33
C ALA A 165 -11.94 6.64 0.91
N LEU A 166 -11.33 5.59 0.34
CA LEU A 166 -11.79 5.02 -0.94
C LEU A 166 -13.20 4.42 -0.83
N GLN A 167 -13.57 3.82 0.30
CA GLN A 167 -14.95 3.36 0.54
C GLN A 167 -15.91 4.54 0.67
N ASP A 168 -15.53 5.57 1.43
CA ASP A 168 -16.33 6.79 1.63
C ASP A 168 -16.54 7.57 0.35
N LEU A 169 -15.59 7.53 -0.58
CA LEU A 169 -15.71 8.16 -1.90
C LEU A 169 -16.40 7.26 -2.94
N GLY A 170 -16.73 6.01 -2.59
CA GLY A 170 -17.43 5.06 -3.48
C GLY A 170 -16.54 4.34 -4.50
N TYR A 171 -15.21 4.42 -4.35
CA TYR A 171 -14.25 3.68 -5.17
C TYR A 171 -14.10 2.21 -4.75
N LEU A 172 -14.43 1.90 -3.49
CA LEU A 172 -14.50 0.56 -2.91
C LEU A 172 -15.88 0.31 -2.29
N PRO A 173 -16.33 -0.96 -2.15
CA PRO A 173 -17.64 -1.28 -1.57
C PRO A 173 -17.71 -0.79 -0.12
N ARG A 174 -18.84 -0.20 0.28
CA ARG A 174 -19.10 0.17 1.68
C ARG A 174 -19.73 -1.02 2.44
N PRO A 175 -19.54 -1.09 3.77
CA PRO A 175 -20.15 -2.13 4.62
C PRO A 175 -21.67 -2.28 4.42
N ASP A 176 -22.37 -1.15 4.28
CA ASP A 176 -23.84 -1.11 4.25
C ASP A 176 -24.44 -0.94 2.84
N ALA A 177 -23.60 -0.99 1.79
CA ALA A 177 -24.10 -0.95 0.43
C ALA A 177 -24.70 -2.32 0.09
N ALA A 178 -26.03 -2.46 0.27
CA ALA A 178 -26.79 -3.59 -0.24
C ALA A 178 -26.39 -3.89 -1.70
N PRO A 179 -26.38 -5.16 -2.15
CA PRO A 179 -26.04 -5.48 -3.52
C PRO A 179 -27.00 -4.69 -4.42
N SER A 180 -26.44 -3.77 -5.22
CA SER A 180 -27.21 -3.00 -6.19
C SER A 180 -27.90 -4.01 -7.10
N GLY A 181 -29.20 -4.19 -6.90
CA GLY A 181 -30.02 -5.15 -7.62
C GLY A 181 -29.76 -5.00 -9.12
N GLY A 182 -29.35 -6.09 -9.75
CA GLY A 182 -29.22 -6.15 -11.19
C GLY A 182 -30.52 -5.66 -11.81
N LYS A 183 -30.43 -4.63 -12.65
CA LYS A 183 -31.48 -4.37 -13.63
C LYS A 183 -31.50 -5.57 -14.55
N GLY A 184 -32.39 -6.52 -14.25
CA GLY A 184 -32.82 -7.51 -15.22
C GLY A 184 -33.31 -6.75 -16.45
N ALA A 185 -32.62 -6.95 -17.56
CA ALA A 185 -33.18 -6.65 -18.86
C ALA A 185 -34.37 -7.61 -19.03
N ALA A 186 -35.57 -7.08 -18.78
CA ALA A 186 -36.80 -7.73 -19.19
C ALA A 186 -36.86 -7.67 -20.73
N ARG A 187 -36.86 -8.87 -21.32
CA ARG A 187 -37.42 -9.28 -22.62
C ARG A 187 -37.37 -8.30 -23.78
#